data_AF-A0A7X7U4U7-F1
#
_entry.id   AF-A0A7X7U4U7-F1
#
_cell.length_a   1.000
_cell.length_b   1.000
_cell.length_c   1.000
_cell.angle_alpha   90.00
_cell.angle_beta   90.00
_cell.angle_gamma   90.00
#
_symmetry.space_group_name_H-M   'P 1'
#
loop_
_entity.id
_entity.type
_entity.pdbx_description
1 polymer ?
#
loop_
_entity_poly.entity_id
_entity_poly.type
_entity_poly.pdbx_seq_one_letter_code
_entity_poly.pdbx_strand_id
1 'polypeptide(L)'
;MTKKRQQHGFSLTETLMAVGTLAIGMTFIGGTFLTGIYFATLSTERTVAAVASEEAFAKMQIFGLDVDDPNLKTSEFVPYEDLTTLPAKETFYPSTSGDSDRQYSWSALCRRVVDVNDGPDGAATKRGELIQCVVFISRETGAHSSYRKRQSGSIWPQLAQTDLPCPVRVNIAQNSGMTDQVLVKDAVSGDAVDERTFVAQGSILVDNATGGIYRVLERDKTQPEKVTLDRAWDGGDLTASDGGWVWVVPPPVAGGRIPCIAVYQKIIRFPRP
;
A
#
# COMPACT_ATOMS: atom_id res chain seq x y z
N MET A 1 -73.22 -35.81 16.19
CA MET A 1 -71.96 -35.99 16.94
C MET A 1 -70.79 -35.58 16.06
N THR A 2 -70.25 -34.39 16.28
CA THR A 2 -69.05 -33.88 15.59
C THR A 2 -67.81 -34.47 16.26
N LYS A 3 -67.07 -35.34 15.54
CA LYS A 3 -65.80 -35.90 16.03
C LYS A 3 -64.79 -34.76 16.24
N LYS A 4 -64.40 -34.53 17.49
CA LYS A 4 -63.30 -33.63 17.86
C LYS A 4 -62.00 -34.21 17.28
N ARG A 5 -61.38 -33.49 16.35
CA ARG A 5 -60.11 -33.86 15.72
C ARG A 5 -59.01 -33.78 16.80
N GLN A 6 -58.48 -34.93 17.24
CA GLN A 6 -57.34 -34.96 18.16
C GLN A 6 -56.11 -34.41 17.42
N GLN A 7 -55.56 -33.31 17.91
CA GLN A 7 -54.30 -32.78 17.40
C GLN A 7 -53.17 -33.59 18.04
N HIS A 8 -52.45 -34.39 17.24
CA HIS A 8 -51.21 -35.00 17.69
C HIS A 8 -50.15 -33.90 17.83
N GLY A 9 -49.61 -33.74 19.04
CA GLY A 9 -48.45 -32.89 19.27
C GLY A 9 -47.19 -33.48 18.64
N PHE A 10 -46.24 -32.61 18.26
CA PHE A 10 -44.96 -33.01 17.67
C PHE A 10 -44.14 -33.90 18.61
N SER A 11 -43.47 -34.92 18.06
CA SER A 11 -42.53 -35.76 18.82
C SER A 11 -41.31 -34.97 19.28
N LEU A 12 -40.70 -35.37 20.41
CA LEU A 12 -39.42 -34.84 20.89
C LEU A 12 -38.32 -34.95 19.82
N THR A 13 -38.31 -36.04 19.05
CA THR A 13 -37.34 -36.26 17.98
C THR A 13 -37.53 -35.28 16.81
N GLU A 14 -38.78 -34.97 16.48
CA GLU A 14 -39.13 -34.05 15.40
C GLU A 14 -38.80 -32.60 15.77
N THR A 15 -39.06 -32.22 17.03
CA THR A 15 -38.66 -30.91 17.56
C THR A 15 -37.13 -30.79 17.66
N LEU A 16 -36.41 -31.82 18.11
CA LEU A 16 -34.95 -31.82 18.11
C LEU A 16 -34.36 -31.73 16.69
N MET A 17 -34.95 -32.42 15.72
CA MET A 17 -34.53 -32.34 14.32
C MET A 17 -34.76 -30.94 13.75
N ALA A 18 -35.91 -30.33 14.04
CA ALA A 18 -36.24 -28.97 13.61
C ALA A 18 -35.31 -27.91 14.23
N VAL A 19 -34.96 -28.05 15.51
CA VAL A 19 -33.99 -27.16 16.17
C VAL A 19 -32.59 -27.34 15.57
N GLY A 20 -32.20 -28.58 15.24
CA GLY A 20 -30.92 -28.86 14.59
C GLY A 20 -30.79 -28.22 13.20
N THR A 21 -31.82 -28.34 12.35
CA THR A 21 -31.80 -27.70 11.01
C THR A 21 -31.82 -26.18 11.12
N LEU A 22 -32.57 -25.62 12.08
CA LEU A 22 -32.60 -24.19 12.35
C LEU A 22 -31.23 -23.67 12.82
N ALA A 23 -30.57 -24.38 13.74
CA ALA A 23 -29.24 -23.99 14.24
C ALA A 23 -28.18 -24.00 13.12
N ILE A 24 -28.18 -25.03 12.27
CA ILE A 24 -27.27 -25.11 11.12
C ILE A 24 -27.57 -23.98 10.13
N GLY A 25 -28.85 -23.70 9.84
CA GLY A 25 -29.27 -22.60 8.97
C GLY A 25 -28.82 -21.23 9.48
N MET A 26 -29.01 -20.95 10.77
CA MET A 26 -28.56 -19.69 11.37
C MET A 26 -27.03 -19.55 11.35
N THR A 27 -26.28 -20.63 11.59
CA THR A 27 -24.82 -20.61 11.53
C THR A 27 -24.33 -20.30 10.11
N PHE A 28 -24.98 -20.88 9.10
CA PHE A 28 -24.66 -20.62 7.70
C PHE A 28 -24.94 -19.16 7.30
N ILE A 29 -26.08 -18.59 7.72
CA ILE A 29 -26.40 -17.18 7.48
C ILE A 29 -25.38 -16.27 8.16
N GLY A 30 -25.05 -16.53 9.43
CA GLY A 30 -24.05 -15.74 10.16
C GLY A 30 -22.67 -15.73 9.49
N GLY A 31 -22.19 -16.90 9.06
CA GLY A 31 -20.89 -17.03 8.39
C GLY A 31 -20.83 -16.35 7.02
N THR A 32 -21.86 -16.54 6.19
CA THR A 32 -21.91 -15.96 4.84
C THR A 32 -22.09 -14.44 4.88
N PHE A 33 -22.88 -13.92 5.82
CA PHE A 33 -23.11 -12.48 5.96
C PHE A 33 -21.84 -11.71 6.34
N LEU A 34 -21.09 -12.17 7.34
CA LEU A 34 -19.83 -11.54 7.76
C LEU A 34 -18.78 -11.56 6.64
N THR A 35 -18.67 -12.69 5.95
CA THR A 35 -17.77 -12.85 4.81
C THR A 35 -18.17 -11.91 3.65
N GLY A 36 -19.48 -11.76 3.41
CA GLY A 36 -20.03 -10.83 2.43
C GLY A 36 -19.68 -9.37 2.73
N ILE A 37 -19.83 -8.93 3.99
CA ILE A 37 -19.43 -7.59 4.43
C ILE A 37 -17.94 -7.38 4.19
N TYR A 38 -17.09 -8.32 4.60
CA TYR A 38 -15.65 -8.20 4.44
C TYR A 38 -15.23 -8.02 2.98
N PHE A 39 -15.76 -8.84 2.06
CA PHE A 39 -15.45 -8.72 0.64
C PHE A 39 -16.06 -7.45 0.01
N ALA A 40 -17.24 -7.02 0.45
CA ALA A 40 -17.83 -5.76 0.01
C ALA A 40 -16.96 -4.56 0.43
N THR A 41 -16.43 -4.56 1.66
CA THR A 41 -15.50 -3.52 2.12
C THR A 41 -14.20 -3.53 1.32
N LEU A 42 -13.59 -4.69 1.07
CA LEU A 42 -12.37 -4.76 0.24
C LEU A 42 -12.61 -4.30 -1.20
N SER A 43 -13.76 -4.67 -1.77
CA SER A 43 -14.13 -4.27 -3.13
C SER A 43 -14.31 -2.75 -3.23
N THR A 44 -15.05 -2.17 -2.28
CA THR A 44 -15.25 -0.72 -2.20
C THR A 44 -13.95 0.04 -1.97
N GLU A 45 -13.09 -0.41 -1.06
CA GLU A 45 -11.75 0.16 -0.83
C GLU A 45 -10.94 0.20 -2.14
N ARG A 46 -10.95 -0.88 -2.94
CA ARG A 46 -10.23 -0.95 -4.22
C ARG A 46 -10.82 0.00 -5.28
N THR A 47 -12.14 0.10 -5.37
CA THR A 47 -12.79 1.02 -6.31
C THR A 47 -12.50 2.47 -5.93
N VAL A 48 -12.58 2.82 -4.65
CA VAL A 48 -12.24 4.16 -4.17
C VAL A 48 -10.77 4.47 -4.41
N ALA A 49 -9.87 3.51 -4.15
CA ALA A 49 -8.44 3.71 -4.37
C ALA A 49 -8.09 3.96 -5.84
N ALA A 50 -8.80 3.33 -6.79
CA ALA A 50 -8.62 3.59 -8.21
C ALA A 50 -9.04 5.02 -8.60
N VAL A 51 -10.14 5.53 -8.03
CA VAL A 51 -10.60 6.90 -8.30
C VAL A 51 -9.68 7.92 -7.62
N ALA A 52 -9.30 7.68 -6.37
CA ALA A 52 -8.40 8.53 -5.62
C ALA A 52 -7.01 8.63 -6.26
N SER A 53 -6.52 7.56 -6.90
CA SER A 53 -5.23 7.59 -7.60
C SER A 53 -5.28 8.40 -8.89
N GLU A 54 -6.35 8.31 -9.68
CA GLU A 54 -6.53 9.19 -10.85
C GLU A 54 -6.62 10.67 -10.44
N GLU A 55 -7.29 10.96 -9.32
CA GLU A 55 -7.32 12.31 -8.78
C GLU A 55 -5.94 12.79 -8.32
N ALA A 56 -5.18 11.93 -7.62
CA ALA A 56 -3.81 12.22 -7.21
C ALA A 56 -2.90 12.50 -8.42
N PHE A 57 -2.99 11.69 -9.48
CA PHE A 57 -2.24 11.94 -10.72
C PHE A 57 -2.64 13.25 -11.39
N ALA A 58 -3.92 13.61 -11.40
CA ALA A 58 -4.38 14.89 -11.91
C ALA A 58 -3.83 16.05 -11.06
N LYS A 59 -3.86 15.93 -9.73
CA LYS A 59 -3.26 16.92 -8.83
C LYS A 59 -1.77 17.09 -9.07
N MET A 60 -1.03 16.00 -9.25
CA MET A 60 0.40 16.07 -9.58
C MET A 60 0.65 16.84 -10.89
N GLN A 61 -0.21 16.68 -11.90
CA GLN A 61 -0.11 17.45 -13.15
C GLN A 61 -0.45 18.94 -12.97
N ILE A 62 -1.38 19.27 -12.06
CA ILE A 62 -1.80 20.65 -11.79
C ILE A 62 -0.75 21.40 -10.96
N PHE A 63 -0.31 20.82 -9.84
CA PHE A 63 0.71 21.42 -8.98
C PHE A 63 2.10 21.35 -9.60
N GLY A 64 2.28 20.44 -10.56
CA GLY A 64 3.55 20.23 -11.24
C GLY A 64 4.62 19.68 -10.29
N LEU A 65 5.84 19.61 -10.81
CA LEU A 65 7.07 19.39 -10.08
C LEU A 65 8.18 20.12 -10.83
N ASP A 66 9.23 20.52 -10.12
CA ASP A 66 10.42 21.03 -10.78
C ASP A 66 11.17 19.87 -11.44
N VAL A 67 11.15 19.87 -12.77
CA VAL A 67 11.74 18.82 -13.58
C VAL A 67 13.25 18.84 -13.44
N ASP A 68 13.86 20.00 -13.17
CA ASP A 68 15.31 20.17 -13.03
C ASP A 68 15.80 19.99 -11.58
N ASP A 69 14.92 19.54 -10.67
CA ASP A 69 15.27 19.31 -9.26
C ASP A 69 16.44 18.31 -9.14
N PRO A 70 17.53 18.66 -8.43
CA PRO A 70 18.71 17.80 -8.30
C PRO A 70 18.44 16.46 -7.59
N ASN A 71 17.35 16.37 -6.84
CA ASN A 71 16.93 15.14 -6.18
C ASN A 71 16.23 14.18 -7.14
N LEU A 72 15.68 14.67 -8.27
CA LEU A 72 15.01 13.81 -9.24
C LEU A 72 16.02 13.00 -10.04
N LYS A 73 16.20 11.73 -9.65
CA LYS A 73 17.16 10.81 -10.27
C LYS A 73 16.45 9.78 -11.15
N THR A 74 17.24 9.11 -11.99
CA THR A 74 16.80 7.99 -12.84
C THR A 74 16.95 6.64 -12.15
N SER A 75 17.81 6.55 -11.13
CA SER A 75 18.14 5.30 -10.43
C SER A 75 17.28 5.04 -9.18
N GLU A 76 16.68 6.07 -8.59
CA GLU A 76 15.90 5.96 -7.36
C GLU A 76 14.65 6.83 -7.39
N PHE A 77 13.63 6.39 -6.66
CA PHE A 77 12.43 7.19 -6.43
C PHE A 77 12.64 8.20 -5.31
N VAL A 78 12.01 9.36 -5.42
CA VAL A 78 11.98 10.38 -4.37
C VAL A 78 10.54 10.69 -3.98
N PRO A 79 10.23 10.90 -2.69
CA PRO A 79 8.91 11.35 -2.27
C PRO A 79 8.51 12.65 -2.97
N TYR A 80 7.28 12.71 -3.48
CA TYR A 80 6.78 13.89 -4.18
C TYR A 80 6.73 15.14 -3.28
N GLU A 81 6.49 14.95 -1.98
CA GLU A 81 6.53 16.00 -0.96
C GLU A 81 7.91 16.63 -0.76
N ASP A 82 8.99 15.97 -1.19
CA ASP A 82 10.34 16.53 -1.15
C ASP A 82 10.66 17.32 -2.44
N LEU A 83 9.89 17.11 -3.52
CA LEU A 83 10.06 17.77 -4.82
C LEU A 83 9.16 18.99 -4.99
N THR A 84 8.05 19.05 -4.25
CA THR A 84 7.11 20.17 -4.33
C THR A 84 6.36 20.38 -3.03
N THR A 85 5.94 21.62 -2.80
CA THR A 85 5.10 22.00 -1.66
C THR A 85 3.63 21.87 -2.04
N LEU A 86 2.97 20.82 -1.59
CA LEU A 86 1.52 20.69 -1.69
C LEU A 86 0.82 21.55 -0.64
N PRO A 87 -0.31 22.21 -0.99
CA PRO A 87 -1.17 22.85 0.00
C PRO A 87 -1.62 21.84 1.06
N ALA A 88 -1.66 22.30 2.31
CA ALA A 88 -2.28 21.53 3.38
C ALA A 88 -3.68 21.12 2.94
N LYS A 89 -4.04 19.86 3.21
CA LYS A 89 -5.33 19.24 2.85
C LYS A 89 -5.46 18.67 1.44
N GLU A 90 -4.47 18.81 0.55
CA GLU A 90 -4.57 18.24 -0.81
C GLU A 90 -4.14 16.78 -0.98
N THR A 91 -3.55 16.21 0.06
CA THR A 91 -3.22 14.78 0.14
C THR A 91 -4.41 13.90 0.49
N PHE A 92 -5.59 14.47 0.74
CA PHE A 92 -6.79 13.73 1.15
C PHE A 92 -7.75 13.49 0.00
N TYR A 93 -8.55 12.43 0.16
CA TYR A 93 -9.67 12.10 -0.70
C TYR A 93 -10.91 11.77 0.16
N PRO A 94 -12.12 12.24 -0.21
CA PRO A 94 -12.42 13.10 -1.36
C PRO A 94 -11.96 14.55 -1.16
N SER A 95 -11.62 15.24 -2.25
CA SER A 95 -11.15 16.64 -2.21
C SER A 95 -12.26 17.67 -2.17
N THR A 96 -13.46 17.25 -1.81
CA THR A 96 -14.60 18.17 -1.66
C THR A 96 -14.38 19.08 -0.46
N SER A 97 -14.81 20.34 -0.60
CA SER A 97 -14.75 21.36 0.45
C SER A 97 -15.76 21.13 1.59
N GLY A 98 -16.57 20.07 1.51
CA GLY A 98 -17.49 19.66 2.56
C GLY A 98 -16.76 18.96 3.69
N ASP A 99 -17.29 19.12 4.90
CA ASP A 99 -16.86 18.49 6.16
C ASP A 99 -17.11 16.96 6.17
N SER A 100 -17.04 16.32 5.01
CA SER A 100 -17.04 14.87 4.91
C SER A 100 -15.74 14.35 5.50
N ASP A 101 -15.82 13.43 6.45
CA ASP A 101 -14.67 12.71 7.00
C ASP A 101 -13.79 12.21 5.85
N ARG A 102 -12.61 12.79 5.71
CA ARG A 102 -11.64 12.49 4.66
C ARG A 102 -10.95 11.17 4.99
N GLN A 103 -11.60 10.07 4.61
CA GLN A 103 -11.20 8.73 5.04
C GLN A 103 -9.95 8.19 4.33
N TYR A 104 -9.51 8.82 3.25
CA TYR A 104 -8.40 8.36 2.44
C TYR A 104 -7.37 9.45 2.24
N SER A 105 -6.11 9.04 2.16
CA SER A 105 -4.98 9.89 1.83
C SER A 105 -4.12 9.23 0.77
N TRP A 106 -3.38 10.06 0.04
CA TRP A 106 -2.43 9.61 -0.96
C TRP A 106 -1.05 10.19 -0.70
N SER A 107 -0.04 9.41 -1.07
CA SER A 107 1.36 9.82 -1.08
C SER A 107 2.00 9.29 -2.37
N ALA A 108 2.97 10.01 -2.91
CA ALA A 108 3.53 9.69 -4.22
C ALA A 108 5.06 9.64 -4.18
N LEU A 109 5.60 8.80 -5.06
CA LEU A 109 7.01 8.66 -5.36
C LEU A 109 7.24 8.98 -6.83
N CYS A 110 8.28 9.75 -7.13
CA CYS A 110 8.61 10.17 -8.48
C CYS A 110 10.03 9.75 -8.86
N ARG A 111 10.22 9.39 -10.12
CA ARG A 111 11.52 9.07 -10.70
C ARG A 111 11.57 9.51 -12.15
N ARG A 112 12.70 10.06 -12.59
CA ARG A 112 12.91 10.39 -14.00
C ARG A 112 13.06 9.12 -14.83
N VAL A 113 12.38 9.05 -15.96
CA VAL A 113 12.55 7.96 -16.94
C VAL A 113 13.31 8.51 -18.13
N VAL A 114 14.39 7.83 -18.50
CA VAL A 114 15.12 8.13 -19.74
C VAL A 114 14.32 7.57 -20.91
N ASP A 115 13.96 8.42 -21.87
CA ASP A 115 13.37 7.94 -23.12
C ASP A 115 14.48 7.23 -23.91
N VAL A 116 14.26 5.97 -24.30
CA VAL A 116 15.23 5.18 -25.09
C VAL A 116 15.50 5.83 -26.46
N ASN A 117 14.61 6.73 -26.90
CA ASN A 117 14.76 7.50 -28.13
C ASN A 117 15.56 8.80 -27.97
N ASP A 118 15.92 9.19 -26.74
CA ASP A 118 16.86 10.30 -26.52
C ASP A 118 18.29 9.75 -26.74
N GLY A 119 18.81 9.98 -27.95
CA GLY A 119 20.17 9.59 -28.31
C GLY A 119 21.25 10.26 -27.44
N PRO A 120 22.51 9.78 -27.51
CA PRO A 120 23.62 10.28 -26.70
C PRO A 120 24.02 11.74 -26.99
N ASP A 121 23.56 12.30 -28.12
CA ASP A 121 23.74 13.71 -28.46
C ASP A 121 22.50 14.51 -28.02
N GLY A 122 22.60 15.07 -26.81
CA GLY A 122 21.56 15.86 -26.13
C GLY A 122 21.16 17.16 -26.83
N ALA A 123 20.51 17.07 -27.99
CA ALA A 123 19.64 18.12 -28.49
C ALA A 123 18.31 18.03 -27.73
N ALA A 124 18.25 18.70 -26.57
CA ALA A 124 17.07 18.92 -25.75
C ALA A 124 15.90 19.47 -26.59
N THR A 125 15.16 18.58 -27.25
CA THR A 125 14.12 18.97 -28.19
C THR A 125 12.78 19.05 -27.47
N LYS A 126 12.61 20.10 -26.65
CA LYS A 126 11.31 20.76 -26.30
C LYS A 126 10.09 19.85 -26.04
N ARG A 127 10.27 18.63 -25.55
CA ARG A 127 9.18 17.71 -25.19
C ARG A 127 9.45 17.34 -23.75
N GLY A 128 8.50 17.68 -22.88
CA GLY A 128 8.60 17.53 -21.44
C GLY A 128 9.14 16.17 -20.98
N GLU A 129 9.75 16.16 -19.81
CA GLU A 129 10.38 14.96 -19.28
C GLU A 129 9.34 13.93 -18.83
N LEU A 130 9.65 12.67 -19.10
CA LEU A 130 8.86 11.54 -18.67
C LEU A 130 9.23 11.18 -17.23
N ILE A 131 8.26 11.24 -16.34
CA ILE A 131 8.44 10.95 -14.93
C ILE A 131 7.50 9.80 -14.57
N GLN A 132 8.07 8.75 -14.00
CA GLN A 132 7.32 7.64 -13.43
C GLN A 132 6.86 8.06 -12.03
N CYS A 133 5.55 8.14 -11.87
CA CYS A 133 4.90 8.46 -10.62
C CYS A 133 4.23 7.20 -10.08
N VAL A 134 4.52 6.86 -8.83
CA VAL A 134 3.90 5.76 -8.09
C VAL A 134 3.12 6.36 -6.92
N VAL A 135 1.82 6.17 -6.90
CA VAL A 135 0.91 6.71 -5.88
C VAL A 135 0.44 5.58 -4.98
N PHE A 136 0.64 5.77 -3.67
CA PHE A 136 0.14 4.93 -2.61
C PHE A 136 -1.16 5.52 -2.08
N ILE A 137 -2.23 4.75 -2.14
CA ILE A 137 -3.50 5.13 -1.54
C ILE A 137 -3.65 4.42 -0.22
N SER A 138 -3.87 5.20 0.83
CA SER A 138 -4.02 4.72 2.19
C SER A 138 -5.36 5.17 2.76
N ARG A 139 -5.93 4.35 3.64
CA ARG A 139 -7.01 4.79 4.53
C ARG A 139 -6.44 5.37 5.80
N GLU A 140 -7.14 6.32 6.37
CA GLU A 140 -6.89 6.75 7.74
C GLU A 140 -7.32 5.65 8.71
N THR A 141 -6.41 5.22 9.58
CA THR A 141 -6.73 4.25 10.64
C THR A 141 -6.89 4.97 11.97
N GLY A 142 -7.96 5.75 12.12
CA GLY A 142 -8.37 6.37 13.40
C GLY A 142 -7.64 7.66 13.78
N ALA A 143 -8.30 8.49 14.60
CA ALA A 143 -7.98 9.90 14.85
C ALA A 143 -6.65 10.20 15.58
N HIS A 144 -5.84 9.20 15.92
CA HIS A 144 -4.59 9.38 16.69
C HIS A 144 -3.49 8.39 16.28
N SER A 145 -3.54 7.87 15.06
CA SER A 145 -2.48 7.01 14.55
C SER A 145 -1.30 7.85 14.07
N SER A 146 -0.12 7.58 14.62
CA SER A 146 1.13 8.07 14.04
C SER A 146 1.77 7.01 13.16
N TYR A 147 2.38 7.47 12.08
CA TYR A 147 3.10 6.67 11.10
C TYR A 147 4.55 7.10 11.06
N ARG A 148 5.43 6.20 10.64
CA ARG A 148 6.85 6.49 10.52
C ARG A 148 7.13 7.05 9.13
N LYS A 149 7.97 8.09 9.07
CA LYS A 149 8.49 8.69 7.85
C LYS A 149 10.02 8.75 7.94
N ARG A 150 10.73 8.40 6.87
CA ARG A 150 12.18 8.67 6.80
C ARG A 150 12.42 10.15 6.57
N GLN A 151 13.31 10.75 7.34
CA GLN A 151 13.77 12.10 7.05
C GLN A 151 14.74 12.07 5.87
N SER A 152 14.51 12.94 4.89
CA SER A 152 15.39 13.14 3.74
C SER A 152 16.58 14.05 4.12
N GLY A 153 17.71 13.89 3.44
CA GLY A 153 18.91 14.74 3.61
C GLY A 153 20.03 14.12 4.44
N SER A 154 20.86 14.98 5.06
CA SER A 154 22.09 14.60 5.80
C SER A 154 21.84 13.86 7.12
N ILE A 155 20.58 13.73 7.53
CA ILE A 155 20.14 13.10 8.79
C ILE A 155 19.64 11.66 8.54
N TRP A 156 19.80 11.16 7.31
CA TRP A 156 19.60 9.74 7.03
C TRP A 156 20.49 8.90 7.96
N PRO A 157 19.97 7.84 8.61
CA PRO A 157 18.70 7.14 8.38
C PRO A 157 17.56 7.44 9.39
N GLN A 158 17.53 8.60 10.05
CA GLN A 158 16.57 8.87 11.13
C GLN A 158 15.09 8.81 10.70
N LEU A 159 14.27 8.27 11.60
CA LEU A 159 12.82 8.15 11.45
C LEU A 159 12.11 9.26 12.25
N ALA A 160 11.18 9.93 11.60
CA ALA A 160 10.23 10.85 12.21
C ALA A 160 8.83 10.22 12.29
N GLN A 161 7.97 10.82 13.11
CA GLN A 161 6.54 10.50 13.12
C GLN A 161 5.75 11.53 12.31
N THR A 162 4.71 11.05 11.63
CA THR A 162 3.75 11.86 10.87
C THR A 162 2.35 11.33 11.14
N ASP A 163 1.34 12.18 10.97
CA ASP A 163 -0.06 11.80 11.17
C ASP A 163 -0.65 11.07 9.95
N LEU A 164 0.06 11.08 8.82
CA LEU A 164 -0.40 10.47 7.57
C LEU A 164 0.42 9.24 7.18
N PRO A 165 -0.23 8.19 6.66
CA PRO A 165 0.49 7.06 6.06
C PRO A 165 1.37 7.54 4.90
N CYS A 166 2.68 7.29 4.99
CA CYS A 166 3.65 7.62 3.96
C CYS A 166 4.56 6.42 3.65
N PRO A 167 5.06 6.30 2.41
CA PRO A 167 5.99 5.24 2.04
C PRO A 167 7.32 5.45 2.75
N VAL A 168 7.88 4.36 3.25
CA VAL A 168 9.17 4.28 3.93
C VAL A 168 10.08 3.35 3.14
N ARG A 169 11.34 3.76 2.95
CA ARG A 169 12.38 2.89 2.36
C ARG A 169 12.81 1.84 3.38
N VAL A 170 12.74 0.57 2.98
CA VAL A 170 13.16 -0.59 3.75
C VAL A 170 14.19 -1.37 2.94
N ASN A 171 15.23 -1.87 3.61
CA ASN A 171 16.24 -2.68 2.98
C ASN A 171 15.77 -4.13 2.87
N ILE A 172 15.96 -4.74 1.71
CA ILE A 172 15.68 -6.15 1.47
C ILE A 172 16.89 -6.82 0.85
N ALA A 173 17.07 -8.11 1.09
CA ALA A 173 18.10 -8.91 0.46
C ALA A 173 17.53 -10.26 0.03
N GLN A 174 18.24 -10.93 -0.86
CA GLN A 174 17.87 -12.27 -1.30
C GLN A 174 19.08 -13.20 -1.19
N ASN A 175 18.89 -14.34 -0.54
CA ASN A 175 19.91 -15.38 -0.52
C ASN A 175 19.93 -16.10 -1.88
N SER A 176 21.12 -16.56 -2.29
CA SER A 176 21.28 -17.34 -3.51
C SER A 176 20.30 -18.53 -3.54
N GLY A 177 19.51 -18.63 -4.60
CA GLY A 177 18.52 -19.69 -4.81
C GLY A 177 17.09 -19.38 -4.35
N MET A 178 16.86 -18.24 -3.68
CA MET A 178 15.51 -17.71 -3.50
C MET A 178 15.09 -16.97 -4.77
N THR A 179 13.86 -17.18 -5.23
CA THR A 179 13.31 -16.47 -6.41
C THR A 179 12.11 -15.61 -6.03
N ASP A 180 11.20 -16.14 -5.21
CA ASP A 180 9.97 -15.49 -4.75
C ASP A 180 10.02 -15.05 -3.27
N GLN A 181 11.16 -15.22 -2.61
CA GLN A 181 11.36 -14.91 -1.20
C GLN A 181 12.41 -13.82 -1.04
N VAL A 182 12.15 -12.86 -0.15
CA VAL A 182 13.11 -11.82 0.23
C VAL A 182 13.23 -11.72 1.74
N LEU A 183 14.39 -11.29 2.19
CA LEU A 183 14.74 -11.06 3.59
C LEU A 183 14.67 -9.58 3.87
N VAL A 184 13.77 -9.17 4.76
CA VAL A 184 13.68 -7.80 5.25
C VAL A 184 14.81 -7.56 6.24
N LYS A 185 15.69 -6.62 5.91
CA LYS A 185 16.79 -6.19 6.75
C LYS A 185 16.40 -4.92 7.48
N ASP A 186 16.87 -4.83 8.71
CA ASP A 186 16.82 -3.59 9.46
C ASP A 186 17.93 -2.67 8.97
N ALA A 187 17.58 -1.49 8.45
CA ALA A 187 18.56 -0.58 7.87
C ALA A 187 19.53 0.00 8.91
N VAL A 188 19.11 0.08 10.18
CA VAL A 188 19.86 0.73 11.25
C VAL A 188 19.95 -0.19 12.45
N SER A 189 20.93 -1.10 12.44
CA SER A 189 21.15 -2.01 13.56
C SER A 189 21.57 -1.26 14.82
N GLY A 190 20.61 -0.99 15.71
CA GLY A 190 20.86 -0.37 17.01
C GLY A 190 19.97 0.82 17.37
N ASP A 191 19.05 1.23 16.49
CA ASP A 191 17.94 2.07 16.94
C ASP A 191 16.87 1.23 17.66
N ALA A 192 15.90 1.89 18.30
CA ALA A 192 14.81 1.20 18.99
C ALA A 192 13.70 0.73 18.03
N VAL A 193 13.91 0.78 16.72
CA VAL A 193 12.89 0.58 15.69
C VAL A 193 13.25 -0.61 14.81
N ASP A 194 12.59 -1.74 15.05
CA ASP A 194 12.73 -2.89 14.17
C ASP A 194 11.96 -2.67 12.86
N GLU A 195 12.66 -2.26 11.80
CA GLU A 195 12.08 -2.03 10.46
C GLU A 195 11.51 -3.30 9.82
N ARG A 196 11.89 -4.48 10.32
CA ARG A 196 11.24 -5.74 9.93
C ARG A 196 9.75 -5.74 10.24
N THR A 197 9.29 -4.91 11.19
CA THR A 197 7.86 -4.76 11.50
C THR A 197 7.10 -3.93 10.47
N PHE A 198 7.78 -3.22 9.58
CA PHE A 198 7.13 -2.37 8.57
C PHE A 198 6.48 -3.19 7.47
N VAL A 199 7.00 -4.40 7.23
CA VAL A 199 6.49 -5.34 6.24
C VAL A 199 5.63 -6.39 6.94
N ALA A 200 4.32 -6.30 6.73
CA ALA A 200 3.35 -7.27 7.21
C ALA A 200 2.69 -8.05 6.07
N GLN A 201 1.99 -9.13 6.39
CA GLN A 201 1.24 -9.89 5.39
C GLN A 201 0.22 -8.99 4.67
N GLY A 202 0.21 -9.05 3.33
CA GLY A 202 -0.64 -8.21 2.50
C GLY A 202 -0.07 -6.82 2.18
N SER A 203 1.14 -6.49 2.66
CA SER A 203 1.82 -5.25 2.29
C SER A 203 2.15 -5.22 0.79
N ILE A 204 2.21 -4.01 0.24
CA ILE A 204 2.63 -3.78 -1.14
C ILE A 204 4.05 -3.17 -1.09
N LEU A 205 4.98 -3.82 -1.77
CA LEU A 205 6.36 -3.38 -1.92
C LEU A 205 6.53 -2.77 -3.31
N VAL A 206 7.25 -1.66 -3.40
CA VAL A 206 7.64 -1.05 -4.67
C VAL A 206 9.15 -1.01 -4.73
N ASP A 207 9.73 -1.68 -5.73
CA ASP A 207 11.18 -1.65 -5.95
C ASP A 207 11.65 -0.23 -6.25
N ASN A 208 12.66 0.24 -5.52
CA ASN A 208 13.24 1.55 -5.73
C ASN A 208 13.98 1.66 -7.08
N ALA A 209 14.52 0.56 -7.60
CA ALA A 209 15.37 0.55 -8.79
C ALA A 209 14.58 0.38 -10.10
N THR A 210 13.43 -0.30 -10.09
CA THR A 210 12.62 -0.52 -11.31
C THR A 210 11.22 0.10 -11.22
N GLY A 211 10.69 0.27 -10.00
CA GLY A 211 9.28 0.56 -9.75
C GLY A 211 8.39 -0.68 -9.80
N GLY A 212 8.97 -1.88 -9.86
CA GLY A 212 8.22 -3.13 -9.79
C GLY A 212 7.37 -3.22 -8.52
N ILE A 213 6.09 -3.50 -8.67
CA ILE A 213 5.13 -3.62 -7.57
C ILE A 213 4.98 -5.09 -7.19
N TYR A 214 5.22 -5.43 -5.93
CA TYR A 214 5.12 -6.79 -5.41
C TYR A 214 4.18 -6.82 -4.21
N ARG A 215 3.47 -7.93 -4.02
CA ARG A 215 2.59 -8.12 -2.87
C ARG A 215 3.14 -9.20 -1.96
N VAL A 216 3.19 -8.91 -0.67
CA VAL A 216 3.58 -9.89 0.34
C VAL A 216 2.42 -10.84 0.60
N LEU A 217 2.59 -12.11 0.24
CA LEU A 217 1.60 -13.16 0.45
C LEU A 217 1.63 -13.71 1.87
N GLU A 218 2.82 -13.97 2.37
CA GLU A 218 3.04 -14.59 3.67
C GLU A 218 4.37 -14.13 4.28
N ARG A 219 4.41 -14.12 5.60
CA ARG A 219 5.61 -13.90 6.39
C ARG A 219 5.89 -15.18 7.17
N ASP A 220 7.11 -15.68 7.10
CA ASP A 220 7.49 -16.91 7.78
C ASP A 220 7.39 -16.72 9.29
N LYS A 221 6.69 -17.63 9.98
CA LYS A 221 6.48 -17.57 11.44
C LYS A 221 7.75 -17.89 12.22
N THR A 222 8.65 -18.66 11.62
CA THR A 222 9.91 -19.10 12.23
C THR A 222 11.05 -18.14 11.95
N GLN A 223 10.98 -17.45 10.81
CA GLN A 223 11.96 -16.47 10.35
C GLN A 223 11.23 -15.18 9.98
N PRO A 224 10.94 -14.28 10.95
CA PRO A 224 10.15 -13.08 10.70
C PRO A 224 10.79 -12.14 9.67
N GLU A 225 12.08 -12.21 9.41
CA GLU A 225 12.75 -11.49 8.32
C GLU A 225 12.32 -11.97 6.93
N LYS A 226 11.84 -13.21 6.81
CA LYS A 226 11.57 -13.84 5.53
C LYS A 226 10.12 -13.62 5.09
N VAL A 227 9.95 -13.05 3.91
CA VAL A 227 8.65 -12.80 3.29
C VAL A 227 8.56 -13.43 1.91
N THR A 228 7.40 -14.01 1.61
CA THR A 228 7.07 -14.60 0.31
C THR A 228 6.26 -13.60 -0.50
N LEU A 229 6.70 -13.35 -1.73
CA LEU A 229 6.08 -12.44 -2.68
C LEU A 229 5.05 -13.18 -3.54
N ASP A 230 4.22 -12.41 -4.24
CA ASP A 230 3.22 -12.91 -5.19
C ASP A 230 3.81 -13.44 -6.49
N ARG A 231 5.05 -13.07 -6.79
CA ARG A 231 5.81 -13.49 -7.97
C ARG A 231 7.31 -13.47 -7.69
N ALA A 232 8.08 -14.11 -8.58
CA ALA A 232 9.53 -14.03 -8.53
C ALA A 232 10.02 -12.57 -8.61
N TRP A 233 11.05 -12.27 -7.84
CA TRP A 233 11.72 -10.98 -7.86
C TRP A 233 12.42 -10.79 -9.21
N ASP A 234 12.11 -9.68 -9.87
CA ASP A 234 12.64 -9.26 -11.18
C ASP A 234 13.09 -7.79 -11.11
N GLY A 235 13.28 -7.28 -9.88
CA GLY A 235 13.69 -5.91 -9.60
C GLY A 235 15.21 -5.75 -9.58
N GLY A 236 15.70 -4.72 -8.90
CA GLY A 236 17.13 -4.51 -8.70
C GLY A 236 17.86 -5.71 -8.07
N ASP A 237 19.19 -5.77 -8.25
CA ASP A 237 20.01 -6.84 -7.68
C ASP A 237 19.94 -6.83 -6.14
N LEU A 238 19.46 -7.93 -5.57
CA LEU A 238 19.32 -8.14 -4.12
C LEU A 238 20.42 -9.04 -3.52
N THR A 239 21.31 -9.57 -4.35
CA THR A 239 22.34 -10.53 -3.94
C THR A 239 23.62 -9.86 -3.45
N ALA A 240 23.76 -8.56 -3.67
CA ALA A 240 24.83 -7.74 -3.10
C ALA A 240 24.79 -7.73 -1.56
N SER A 241 25.94 -7.48 -0.93
CA SER A 241 26.07 -7.40 0.55
C SER A 241 25.07 -6.42 1.17
N ASP A 242 24.81 -5.33 0.47
CA ASP A 242 24.01 -4.20 0.92
C ASP A 242 22.51 -4.39 0.61
N GLY A 243 22.15 -5.44 -0.12
CA GLY A 243 20.79 -5.69 -0.58
C GLY A 243 20.27 -4.64 -1.56
N GLY A 244 18.95 -4.59 -1.72
CA GLY A 244 18.22 -3.57 -2.45
C GLY A 244 17.23 -2.83 -1.56
N TRP A 245 16.59 -1.80 -2.13
CA TRP A 245 15.66 -0.94 -1.40
C TRP A 245 14.26 -1.05 -1.99
N VAL A 246 13.28 -1.22 -1.10
CA VAL A 246 11.86 -1.17 -1.46
C VAL A 246 11.15 -0.10 -0.66
N TRP A 247 10.07 0.40 -1.23
CA TRP A 247 9.13 1.29 -0.56
C TRP A 247 7.93 0.50 -0.08
N VAL A 248 7.54 0.74 1.16
CA VAL A 248 6.35 0.15 1.78
C VAL A 248 5.68 1.20 2.67
N VAL A 249 4.36 1.19 2.74
CA VAL A 249 3.65 1.99 3.75
C VAL A 249 3.48 1.12 4.99
N PRO A 250 4.16 1.44 6.11
CA PRO A 250 4.11 0.64 7.31
C PRO A 250 2.75 0.73 8.01
N PRO A 251 2.43 -0.23 8.90
CA PRO A 251 1.32 -0.08 9.84
C PRO A 251 1.58 1.11 10.81
N PRO A 252 0.53 1.59 11.51
CA PRO A 252 0.69 2.60 12.56
C PRO A 252 1.71 2.18 13.62
N VAL A 253 2.35 3.16 14.27
CA VAL A 253 3.34 2.92 15.34
C VAL A 253 2.75 2.09 16.48
N ALA A 254 1.49 2.32 16.83
CA ALA A 254 0.77 1.56 17.85
C ALA A 254 0.36 0.13 17.41
N GLY A 255 0.68 -0.26 16.16
CA GLY A 255 0.22 -1.48 15.54
C GLY A 255 -1.19 -1.35 14.92
N GLY A 256 -1.57 -2.33 14.11
CA GLY A 256 -2.89 -2.36 13.48
C GLY A 256 -2.89 -2.91 12.07
N ARG A 257 -4.01 -2.75 11.37
CA ARG A 257 -4.15 -3.14 9.96
C ARG A 257 -3.37 -2.16 9.08
N ILE A 258 -2.72 -2.70 8.04
CA ILE A 258 -1.98 -1.91 7.05
C ILE A 258 -2.91 -0.83 6.46
N PRO A 259 -2.49 0.46 6.46
CA PRO A 259 -3.32 1.54 5.96
C PRO A 259 -3.36 1.56 4.42
N CYS A 260 -2.28 1.13 3.76
CA CYS A 260 -2.19 1.07 2.31
C CYS A 260 -3.18 0.06 1.72
N ILE A 261 -4.00 0.54 0.80
CA ILE A 261 -5.05 -0.21 0.12
C ILE A 261 -4.55 -0.71 -1.23
N ALA A 262 -3.93 0.19 -1.98
CA ALA A 262 -3.50 -0.05 -3.34
C ALA A 262 -2.38 0.92 -3.75
N VAL A 263 -1.60 0.49 -4.72
CA VAL A 263 -0.53 1.27 -5.33
C VAL A 263 -0.79 1.32 -6.84
N TYR A 264 -0.72 2.51 -7.40
CA TYR A 264 -0.90 2.74 -8.84
C TYR A 264 0.33 3.42 -9.39
N GLN A 265 0.67 3.12 -10.64
CA GLN A 265 1.79 3.71 -11.32
C GLN A 265 1.35 4.31 -12.65
N LYS A 266 1.88 5.48 -12.97
CA LYS A 266 1.66 6.16 -14.25
C LYS A 266 2.93 6.88 -14.68
N ILE A 267 3.21 6.88 -15.98
CA ILE A 267 4.25 7.74 -16.55
C ILE A 267 3.56 9.02 -16.99
N ILE A 268 3.99 10.14 -16.45
CA ILE A 268 3.43 11.47 -16.72
C ILE A 268 4.51 12.29 -17.40
N ARG A 269 4.11 13.04 -18.44
CA ARG A 269 4.96 14.04 -19.07
C ARG A 269 4.76 15.38 -18.38
N PHE A 270 5.82 15.91 -17.79
CA PHE A 270 5.80 17.26 -17.21
C PHE A 270 6.39 18.26 -18.18
N PRO A 271 5.72 19.40 -18.45
CA PRO A 271 6.33 20.44 -19.26
C PRO A 271 7.57 20.97 -18.54
N ARG A 272 8.66 21.22 -19.29
CA ARG A 272 9.75 22.02 -18.75
C ARG A 272 9.27 23.48 -18.63
N PRO A 273 9.61 24.17 -17.53
CA PRO A 273 9.29 25.59 -17.36
C PRO A 273 9.89 26.47 -18.47
#